data_AF-A0A8K0NY38-F1
#
_entry.id   AF-A0A8K0NY38-F1
#
_cell.length_a   1.000
_cell.length_b   1.000
_cell.length_c   1.000
_cell.angle_alpha   90.00
_cell.angle_beta   90.00
_cell.angle_gamma   90.00
#
_symmetry.space_group_name_H-M   'P 1'
#
loop_
_entity.id
_entity.type
_entity.pdbx_description
1 polymer ?
#
loop_
_entity_poly.entity_id
_entity_poly.type
_entity_poly.pdbx_seq_one_letter_code
_entity_poly.pdbx_strand_id
1 'polypeptide(L)'
;MDPAWPRGGSMLGQVLPEAMVSYLENHGPEKFAEIFLGEFDTPEAIWNAEMRRMMIERIAAHVADFTPRLRSNIRAQYNYCAIPAVRYPQLEQELFCGIYYLRHLCDTTRFPDWPIGRPVDLLREILEAWRTEVEKKPPSMSISEAYKTLGLGNHVGKGKEKENDEISGVSLKPHDEATIRKAYYRLAAKYHPDKNPDGRGKVSLDLLLILCMQHYFDQFEAVNQAYEFLCSRSAWSASDGPNPNNIVLILKAQSILFERYTEELHPYKYAGYPQLIKTIRIETTDERLFCKEIPLLAAATELAYHTLQCSAINAEELRRERGLDALLEAFSRCVSVIGDSTKPSEVAVQVCHNAVRCFAVAARFQACRDKMVEMTGLVPDLCRVLRFKVCSKVKITIFFRF
;
A
#
# COMPACT_ATOMS: atom_id res chain seq x y z
N MET A 1 6.93 -24.70 -22.44
CA MET A 1 6.17 -23.92 -21.45
C MET A 1 5.96 -22.55 -22.04
N ASP A 2 4.72 -22.12 -22.11
CA ASP A 2 4.27 -20.92 -22.82
C ASP A 2 4.87 -19.66 -22.19
N PRO A 3 5.54 -18.75 -22.93
CA PRO A 3 6.11 -17.51 -22.38
C PRO A 3 5.04 -16.48 -21.97
N ALA A 4 3.76 -16.75 -22.24
CA ALA A 4 2.66 -15.80 -22.11
C ALA A 4 2.09 -15.65 -20.69
N TRP A 5 2.63 -16.33 -19.66
CA TRP A 5 2.17 -16.15 -18.29
C TRP A 5 3.13 -15.23 -17.50
N PRO A 6 2.68 -14.06 -17.02
CA PRO A 6 3.45 -13.27 -16.08
C PRO A 6 3.78 -14.14 -14.87
N ARG A 7 5.07 -14.30 -14.57
CA ARG A 7 5.55 -15.13 -13.47
C ARG A 7 4.90 -14.65 -12.16
N GLY A 8 4.04 -15.50 -11.56
CA GLY A 8 3.65 -15.39 -10.14
C GLY A 8 2.25 -14.89 -9.81
N GLY A 9 1.35 -14.65 -10.77
CA GLY A 9 -0.02 -14.22 -10.47
C GLY A 9 -1.07 -15.30 -10.78
N SER A 10 -1.95 -15.62 -9.82
CA SER A 10 -3.19 -16.34 -10.11
C SER A 10 -4.08 -15.49 -11.03
N MET A 11 -4.72 -16.11 -12.03
CA MET A 11 -5.71 -15.44 -12.88
C MET A 11 -6.84 -14.83 -12.04
N LEU A 12 -7.15 -15.47 -10.91
CA LEU A 12 -8.15 -15.01 -9.96
C LEU A 12 -7.76 -13.68 -9.30
N GLY A 13 -6.47 -13.32 -9.21
CA GLY A 13 -6.04 -12.05 -8.62
C GLY A 13 -6.50 -10.82 -9.41
N GLN A 14 -6.83 -10.98 -10.71
CA GLN A 14 -7.43 -9.89 -11.49
C GLN A 14 -8.92 -9.70 -11.18
N VAL A 15 -9.58 -10.76 -10.72
CA VAL A 15 -11.04 -10.80 -10.59
C VAL A 15 -11.49 -10.70 -9.14
N LEU A 16 -10.85 -11.45 -8.25
CA LEU A 16 -11.16 -11.54 -6.83
C LEU A 16 -10.21 -10.67 -5.99
N PRO A 17 -10.69 -10.15 -4.83
CA PRO A 17 -9.81 -9.58 -3.81
C PRO A 17 -8.71 -10.55 -3.38
N GLU A 18 -7.57 -10.01 -2.95
CA GLU A 18 -6.42 -10.83 -2.49
C GLU A 18 -6.79 -11.71 -1.30
N ALA A 19 -7.62 -11.20 -0.38
CA ALA A 19 -8.15 -11.98 0.74
C ALA A 19 -8.91 -13.22 0.27
N MET A 20 -9.75 -13.11 -0.76
CA MET A 20 -10.53 -14.24 -1.28
C MET A 20 -9.63 -15.31 -1.93
N VAL A 21 -8.58 -14.90 -2.62
CA VAL A 21 -7.58 -15.81 -3.21
C VAL A 21 -6.80 -16.52 -2.10
N SER A 22 -6.31 -15.77 -1.12
CA SER A 22 -5.62 -16.31 0.07
C SER A 22 -6.52 -17.25 0.86
N TYR A 23 -7.81 -16.94 0.98
CA TYR A 23 -8.78 -17.77 1.67
C TYR A 23 -9.00 -19.11 0.95
N LEU A 24 -9.11 -19.10 -0.38
CA LEU A 24 -9.20 -20.32 -1.19
C LEU A 24 -7.97 -21.21 -1.01
N GLU A 25 -6.77 -20.61 -1.01
CA GLU A 25 -5.51 -21.33 -0.84
C GLU A 25 -5.35 -21.94 0.57
N ASN A 26 -5.77 -21.21 1.61
CA ASN A 26 -5.55 -21.62 3.00
C ASN A 26 -6.67 -22.50 3.59
N HIS A 27 -7.91 -22.34 3.13
CA HIS A 27 -9.09 -22.97 3.75
C HIS A 27 -9.85 -23.95 2.85
N GLY A 28 -9.50 -24.01 1.56
CA GLY A 28 -10.10 -24.94 0.61
C GLY A 28 -11.43 -24.47 0.00
N PRO A 29 -11.96 -25.23 -0.98
CA PRO A 29 -13.07 -24.79 -1.82
C PRO A 29 -14.41 -24.71 -1.07
N GLU A 30 -14.66 -25.57 -0.08
CA GLU A 30 -15.94 -25.58 0.66
C GLU A 30 -16.12 -24.30 1.48
N LYS A 31 -15.09 -23.92 2.26
CA LYS A 31 -15.12 -22.68 3.04
C LYS A 31 -15.08 -21.45 2.14
N PHE A 32 -14.34 -21.51 1.03
CA PHE A 32 -14.39 -20.45 0.03
C PHE A 32 -15.80 -20.24 -0.51
N ALA A 33 -16.54 -21.31 -0.82
CA ALA A 33 -17.91 -21.20 -1.33
C ALA A 33 -18.85 -20.54 -0.31
N GLU A 34 -18.69 -20.85 0.99
CA GLU A 34 -19.41 -20.20 2.07
C GLU A 34 -19.13 -18.69 2.11
N ILE A 35 -17.84 -18.30 2.12
CA ILE A 35 -17.46 -16.88 2.10
C ILE A 35 -17.97 -16.19 0.83
N PHE A 36 -17.80 -16.86 -0.32
CA PHE A 36 -18.17 -16.32 -1.62
C PHE A 36 -19.67 -16.02 -1.68
N LEU A 37 -20.53 -16.93 -1.18
CA LEU A 37 -21.99 -16.77 -1.23
C LEU A 37 -22.56 -15.91 -0.10
N GLY A 38 -21.81 -15.69 0.99
CA GLY A 38 -22.25 -14.89 2.14
C GLY A 38 -21.89 -13.40 2.08
N GLU A 39 -22.07 -12.70 3.20
CA GLU A 39 -21.76 -11.29 3.36
C GLU A 39 -20.78 -11.13 4.53
N PHE A 40 -19.61 -10.55 4.28
CA PHE A 40 -18.52 -10.45 5.24
C PHE A 40 -17.95 -9.03 5.25
N ASP A 41 -17.78 -8.52 6.46
CA ASP A 41 -17.19 -7.21 6.76
C ASP A 41 -16.34 -7.37 8.03
N THR A 42 -15.23 -8.08 7.89
CA THR A 42 -14.31 -8.42 8.98
C THR A 42 -12.85 -8.09 8.60
N PRO A 43 -11.93 -8.04 9.57
CA PRO A 43 -10.50 -7.91 9.29
C PRO A 43 -9.93 -9.00 8.36
N GLU A 44 -10.57 -10.16 8.22
CA GLU A 44 -10.07 -11.25 7.36
C GLU A 44 -10.78 -11.31 5.99
N ALA A 45 -12.03 -10.85 5.91
CA ALA A 45 -12.83 -10.92 4.70
C ALA A 45 -13.76 -9.73 4.57
N ILE A 46 -13.62 -9.01 3.45
CA ILE A 46 -14.54 -7.96 3.02
C ILE A 46 -15.10 -8.40 1.67
N TRP A 47 -16.33 -8.88 1.69
CA TRP A 47 -17.00 -9.43 0.52
C TRP A 47 -18.51 -9.31 0.65
N ASN A 48 -19.15 -8.69 -0.33
CA ASN A 48 -20.60 -8.47 -0.32
C ASN A 48 -21.23 -8.69 -1.69
N ALA A 49 -22.57 -8.68 -1.73
CA ALA A 49 -23.35 -8.85 -2.95
C ALA A 49 -22.99 -7.85 -4.06
N GLU A 50 -22.60 -6.63 -3.70
CA GLU A 50 -22.21 -5.60 -4.66
C GLU A 50 -20.84 -5.91 -5.30
N MET A 51 -19.86 -6.34 -4.51
CA MET A 51 -18.57 -6.82 -5.01
C MET A 51 -18.76 -8.05 -5.91
N ARG A 52 -19.60 -9.01 -5.51
CA ARG A 52 -19.97 -10.16 -6.36
C ARG A 52 -20.57 -9.72 -7.69
N ARG A 53 -21.54 -8.81 -7.66
CA ARG A 53 -22.21 -8.30 -8.86
C ARG A 53 -21.20 -7.64 -9.80
N MET A 54 -20.34 -6.78 -9.26
CA MET A 54 -19.28 -6.11 -10.03
C MET A 54 -18.33 -7.13 -10.66
N MET A 55 -17.91 -8.14 -9.92
CA MET A 55 -17.07 -9.23 -10.43
C MET A 55 -17.72 -9.92 -11.65
N ILE A 56 -18.99 -10.31 -11.51
CA ILE A 56 -19.75 -10.99 -12.58
C ILE A 56 -19.90 -10.09 -13.80
N GLU A 57 -20.26 -8.82 -13.62
CA GLU A 57 -20.42 -7.84 -14.69
C GLU A 57 -19.11 -7.64 -15.47
N ARG A 58 -17.97 -7.58 -14.77
CA ARG A 58 -16.65 -7.41 -15.41
C ARG A 58 -16.24 -8.63 -16.21
N ILE A 59 -16.45 -9.84 -15.68
CA ILE A 59 -16.21 -11.08 -16.43
C ILE A 59 -17.11 -11.14 -17.66
N ALA A 60 -18.42 -10.85 -17.50
CA ALA A 60 -19.37 -10.85 -18.60
C ALA A 60 -18.99 -9.86 -19.70
N ALA A 61 -18.59 -8.64 -19.34
CA ALA A 61 -18.12 -7.61 -20.28
C ALA A 61 -16.80 -7.99 -20.96
N HIS A 62 -15.95 -8.78 -20.30
CA HIS A 62 -14.71 -9.28 -20.90
C HIS A 62 -14.97 -10.36 -21.96
N VAL A 63 -15.90 -11.28 -21.71
CA VAL A 63 -16.22 -12.38 -22.63
C VAL A 63 -17.35 -12.08 -23.63
N ALA A 64 -17.96 -10.90 -23.55
CA ALA A 64 -19.15 -10.51 -24.33
C ALA A 64 -19.00 -10.72 -25.84
N ASP A 65 -17.83 -10.43 -26.42
CA ASP A 65 -17.58 -10.62 -27.86
C ASP A 65 -17.33 -12.09 -28.23
N PHE A 66 -16.87 -12.90 -27.28
CA PHE A 66 -16.54 -14.31 -27.50
C PHE A 66 -17.77 -15.23 -27.35
N THR A 67 -18.64 -14.97 -26.38
CA THR A 67 -19.84 -15.77 -26.13
C THR A 67 -20.71 -16.00 -27.38
N PRO A 68 -21.07 -14.99 -28.20
CA PRO A 68 -21.86 -15.21 -29.41
C PRO A 68 -21.06 -15.96 -30.50
N ARG A 69 -19.75 -15.71 -30.62
CA ARG A 69 -18.87 -16.42 -31.57
C ARG A 69 -18.80 -17.91 -31.26
N LEU A 70 -18.71 -18.26 -29.98
CA LEU A 70 -18.69 -19.65 -29.52
C LEU A 70 -20.04 -20.34 -29.78
N ARG A 71 -21.17 -19.64 -29.57
CA ARG A 71 -22.50 -20.17 -29.91
C ARG A 71 -22.65 -20.46 -31.41
N SER A 72 -22.11 -19.59 -32.27
CA SER A 72 -22.16 -19.78 -33.72
C SER A 72 -21.16 -20.82 -34.23
N ASN A 73 -20.02 -20.98 -33.56
CA ASN A 73 -19.00 -21.96 -33.90
C ASN A 73 -18.36 -22.54 -32.63
N ILE A 74 -18.71 -23.79 -32.31
CA ILE A 74 -18.18 -24.51 -31.15
C ILE A 74 -16.65 -24.73 -31.19
N ARG A 75 -16.02 -24.58 -32.37
CA ARG A 75 -14.56 -24.64 -32.55
C ARG A 75 -13.89 -23.27 -32.51
N ALA A 76 -14.63 -22.20 -32.18
CA ALA A 76 -14.07 -20.87 -32.05
C ALA A 76 -12.99 -20.85 -30.97
N GLN A 77 -11.76 -20.48 -31.34
CA GLN A 77 -10.67 -20.31 -30.40
C GLN A 77 -10.81 -18.98 -29.66
N TYR A 78 -10.62 -19.03 -28.34
CA TYR A 78 -10.52 -17.86 -27.50
C TYR A 78 -9.09 -17.31 -27.61
N ASN A 79 -8.97 -16.08 -28.12
CA ASN A 79 -7.70 -15.37 -28.14
C ASN A 79 -7.56 -14.67 -26.78
N TYR A 80 -6.70 -15.21 -25.93
CA TYR A 80 -6.44 -14.63 -24.61
C TYR A 80 -6.03 -13.16 -24.72
N CYS A 81 -6.57 -12.35 -23.84
CA CYS A 81 -6.09 -11.01 -23.54
C CYS A 81 -6.18 -10.79 -22.03
N ALA A 82 -5.33 -9.93 -21.49
CA ALA A 82 -5.32 -9.65 -20.06
C ALA A 82 -6.70 -9.13 -19.60
N ILE A 83 -7.20 -9.70 -18.50
CA ILE A 83 -8.44 -9.23 -17.86
C ILE A 83 -8.08 -7.98 -17.04
N PRO A 84 -8.76 -6.84 -17.25
CA PRO A 84 -8.61 -5.68 -16.38
C PRO A 84 -8.92 -6.03 -14.93
N ALA A 85 -8.04 -5.62 -14.01
CA ALA A 85 -8.22 -5.81 -12.59
C ALA A 85 -9.54 -5.18 -12.12
N VAL A 86 -10.39 -5.95 -11.45
CA VAL A 86 -11.61 -5.43 -10.86
C VAL A 86 -11.25 -4.51 -9.70
N ARG A 87 -11.65 -3.25 -9.81
CA ARG A 87 -11.46 -2.23 -8.77
C ARG A 87 -12.67 -2.19 -7.87
N TYR A 88 -12.52 -2.65 -6.64
CA TYR A 88 -13.56 -2.64 -5.63
C TYR A 88 -13.48 -1.36 -4.79
N PRO A 89 -14.48 -0.44 -4.87
CA PRO A 89 -14.50 0.78 -4.05
C PRO A 89 -14.40 0.50 -2.54
N GLN A 90 -14.95 -0.64 -2.11
CA GLN A 90 -14.94 -1.09 -0.72
C GLN A 90 -13.52 -1.32 -0.17
N LEU A 91 -12.53 -1.51 -1.04
CA LEU A 91 -11.15 -1.85 -0.68
C LEU A 91 -10.15 -0.72 -0.94
N GLU A 92 -10.57 0.46 -1.43
CA GLU A 92 -9.64 1.52 -1.84
C GLU A 92 -8.76 2.07 -0.71
N GLN A 93 -9.20 1.96 0.55
CA GLN A 93 -8.46 2.40 1.73
C GLN A 93 -7.90 1.24 2.56
N GLU A 94 -8.01 0.02 2.03
CA GLU A 94 -7.53 -1.18 2.71
C GLU A 94 -6.13 -1.55 2.24
N LEU A 95 -5.29 -1.89 3.21
CA LEU A 95 -4.00 -2.53 2.96
C LEU A 95 -4.11 -3.98 3.40
N PHE A 96 -4.08 -4.90 2.44
CA PHE A 96 -4.08 -6.33 2.72
C PHE A 96 -2.65 -6.79 3.04
N CYS A 97 -2.47 -7.45 4.18
CA CYS A 97 -1.18 -7.97 4.63
C CYS A 97 -1.38 -9.29 5.37
N GLY A 98 -0.69 -10.33 4.89
CA GLY A 98 -0.87 -11.70 5.35
C GLY A 98 -2.24 -12.25 5.01
N ILE A 99 -3.13 -12.23 5.99
CA ILE A 99 -4.54 -12.62 5.85
C ILE A 99 -5.50 -11.53 6.32
N TYR A 100 -4.99 -10.33 6.64
CA TYR A 100 -5.79 -9.27 7.25
C TYR A 100 -5.81 -8.00 6.39
N TYR A 101 -6.98 -7.38 6.37
CA TYR A 101 -7.20 -6.00 5.99
C TYR A 101 -6.80 -5.09 7.15
N LEU A 102 -5.64 -4.44 7.04
CA LEU A 102 -5.01 -3.74 8.16
C LEU A 102 -5.84 -2.55 8.66
N ARG A 103 -6.64 -1.89 7.81
CA ARG A 103 -7.51 -0.81 8.29
C ARG A 103 -8.65 -1.35 9.14
N HIS A 104 -9.26 -2.47 8.77
CA HIS A 104 -10.23 -3.15 9.63
C HIS A 104 -9.57 -3.70 10.91
N LEU A 105 -8.40 -4.32 10.80
CA LEU A 105 -7.66 -4.82 11.96
C LEU A 105 -7.28 -3.71 12.95
N CYS A 106 -6.95 -2.52 12.45
CA CYS A 106 -6.62 -1.36 13.27
C CYS A 106 -7.85 -0.63 13.85
N ASP A 107 -9.07 -0.98 13.43
CA ASP A 107 -10.30 -0.42 13.99
C ASP A 107 -10.70 -1.20 15.25
N THR A 108 -10.04 -0.87 16.35
CA THR A 108 -10.31 -1.47 17.66
C THR A 108 -11.66 -1.07 18.26
N THR A 109 -12.39 -0.13 17.63
CA THR A 109 -13.74 0.24 18.06
C THR A 109 -14.80 -0.69 17.48
N ARG A 110 -14.68 -1.03 16.19
CA ARG A 110 -15.57 -1.99 15.51
C ARG A 110 -15.18 -3.43 15.79
N PHE A 111 -13.88 -3.71 15.87
CA PHE A 111 -13.33 -5.05 16.04
C PHE A 111 -12.41 -5.11 17.28
N PRO A 112 -12.97 -4.93 18.49
CA PRO A 112 -12.19 -5.04 19.71
C PRO A 112 -11.59 -6.44 19.83
N ASP A 113 -10.30 -6.50 20.11
CA ASP A 113 -9.57 -7.74 20.38
C ASP A 113 -9.69 -8.84 19.30
N TRP A 114 -9.77 -8.46 18.01
CA TRP A 114 -9.81 -9.44 16.91
C TRP A 114 -8.66 -10.47 17.03
N PRO A 115 -8.92 -11.78 17.00
CA PRO A 115 -7.89 -12.79 17.25
C PRO A 115 -6.85 -12.81 16.12
N ILE A 116 -5.58 -12.96 16.46
CA ILE A 116 -4.46 -13.08 15.51
C ILE A 116 -3.79 -14.42 15.79
N GLY A 117 -3.97 -15.39 14.89
CA GLY A 117 -3.52 -16.77 15.11
C GLY A 117 -1.99 -16.96 15.07
N ARG A 118 -1.27 -16.21 14.22
CA ARG A 118 0.19 -16.33 14.03
C ARG A 118 0.86 -14.96 14.10
N PRO A 119 1.01 -14.35 15.30
CA PRO A 119 1.46 -12.97 15.45
C PRO A 119 2.90 -12.75 14.98
N VAL A 120 3.80 -13.73 15.14
CA VAL A 120 5.20 -13.65 14.68
C VAL A 120 5.28 -13.64 13.14
N ASP A 121 4.51 -14.50 12.47
CA ASP A 121 4.45 -14.54 11.00
C ASP A 121 3.86 -13.23 10.45
N LEU A 122 2.77 -12.75 11.05
CA LEU A 122 2.16 -11.49 10.66
C LEU A 122 3.11 -10.30 10.87
N LEU A 123 3.87 -10.27 11.96
CA LEU A 123 4.89 -9.23 12.17
C LEU A 123 5.94 -9.21 11.05
N ARG A 124 6.43 -10.39 10.64
CA ARG A 124 7.39 -10.51 9.52
C ARG A 124 6.79 -9.96 8.23
N GLU A 125 5.54 -10.31 7.92
CA GLU A 125 4.85 -9.86 6.71
C GLU A 125 4.58 -8.36 6.73
N ILE A 126 4.21 -7.79 7.88
CA ILE A 126 4.02 -6.34 8.04
C ILE A 126 5.34 -5.58 7.90
N LEU A 127 6.45 -6.11 8.44
CA LEU A 127 7.78 -5.51 8.28
C LEU A 127 8.22 -5.48 6.81
N GLU A 128 7.95 -6.56 6.06
CA GLU A 128 8.24 -6.61 4.62
C GLU A 128 7.33 -5.67 3.81
N ALA A 129 6.05 -5.58 4.18
CA ALA A 129 5.12 -4.63 3.60
C ALA A 129 5.57 -3.18 3.85
N TRP A 130 6.10 -2.88 5.05
CA TRP A 130 6.65 -1.57 5.37
C TRP A 130 7.85 -1.22 4.49
N ARG A 131 8.78 -2.16 4.36
CA ARG A 131 9.95 -1.99 3.51
C ARG A 131 9.54 -1.72 2.05
N THR A 132 8.63 -2.53 1.52
CA THR A 132 8.11 -2.41 0.15
C THR A 132 7.41 -1.07 -0.07
N GLU A 133 6.59 -0.61 0.89
CA GLU A 133 5.87 0.67 0.78
C GLU A 133 6.83 1.87 0.79
N VAL A 134 7.89 1.84 1.61
CA VAL A 134 8.87 2.93 1.69
C VAL A 134 9.85 2.94 0.51
N GLU A 135 10.19 1.76 -0.03
CA GLU A 135 11.05 1.62 -1.21
C GLU A 135 10.28 1.75 -2.54
N LYS A 136 8.96 1.99 -2.49
CA LYS A 136 8.08 2.10 -3.65
C LYS A 136 8.57 3.18 -4.62
N LYS A 137 8.98 2.75 -5.80
CA LYS A 137 9.40 3.62 -6.90
C LYS A 137 8.18 4.03 -7.74
N PRO A 138 8.23 5.21 -8.39
CA PRO A 138 7.22 5.56 -9.39
C PRO A 138 7.18 4.48 -10.49
N PRO A 139 5.99 4.21 -11.05
CA PRO A 139 5.83 3.20 -12.09
C PRO A 139 6.68 3.54 -13.32
N SER A 140 7.20 2.51 -13.99
CA SER A 140 8.06 2.68 -15.18
C SER A 140 7.33 3.25 -16.39
N MET A 141 6.00 3.13 -16.43
CA MET A 141 5.13 3.65 -17.47
C MET A 141 3.99 4.44 -16.81
N SER A 142 3.65 5.60 -17.37
CA SER A 142 2.49 6.37 -16.90
C SER A 142 1.21 5.94 -17.63
N ILE A 143 0.04 6.19 -17.04
CA ILE A 143 -1.26 5.94 -17.70
C ILE A 143 -1.35 6.68 -19.04
N SER A 144 -0.86 7.93 -19.09
CA SER A 144 -0.82 8.75 -20.31
C SER A 144 0.05 8.14 -21.39
N GLU A 145 1.22 7.63 -21.02
CA GLU A 145 2.13 6.93 -21.93
C GLU A 145 1.51 5.64 -22.46
N ALA A 146 0.88 4.85 -21.60
CA ALA A 146 0.18 3.63 -22.02
C ALA A 146 -0.96 3.93 -23.00
N TYR A 147 -1.76 4.98 -22.75
CA TYR A 147 -2.77 5.43 -23.71
C TYR A 147 -2.17 5.90 -25.03
N LYS A 148 -1.06 6.64 -24.99
CA LYS A 148 -0.34 7.06 -26.20
C LYS A 148 0.13 5.86 -27.02
N THR A 149 0.70 4.83 -26.39
CA THR A 149 1.16 3.60 -27.04
C THR A 149 0.00 2.83 -27.69
N LEU A 150 -1.19 2.84 -27.07
CA LEU A 150 -2.40 2.26 -27.66
C LEU A 150 -3.06 3.14 -28.73
N GLY A 151 -2.47 4.29 -29.07
CA GLY A 151 -3.05 5.25 -30.01
C GLY A 151 -4.35 5.88 -29.50
N LEU A 152 -4.50 5.97 -28.18
CA LEU A 152 -5.59 6.60 -27.44
C LEU A 152 -5.16 7.95 -26.85
N GLY A 153 -4.20 8.64 -27.49
CA GLY A 153 -3.91 10.03 -27.14
C GLY A 153 -5.13 10.90 -27.40
N ASN A 154 -5.32 11.94 -26.59
CA ASN A 154 -6.41 12.91 -26.76
C ASN A 154 -6.57 13.30 -28.23
N HIS A 155 -7.56 12.72 -28.91
CA HIS A 155 -8.12 13.36 -30.07
C HIS A 155 -8.83 14.60 -29.52
N VAL A 156 -8.13 15.74 -29.57
CA VAL A 156 -8.82 16.98 -29.98
C VAL A 156 -9.65 16.56 -31.17
N GLY A 157 -10.97 16.55 -30.98
CA GLY A 157 -11.90 16.03 -31.96
C GLY A 157 -11.58 16.65 -33.32
N LYS A 158 -11.74 15.87 -34.39
CA LYS A 158 -12.00 16.43 -35.71
C LYS A 158 -13.30 17.24 -35.58
N GLY A 159 -13.15 18.51 -35.22
CA GLY A 159 -14.24 19.40 -34.84
C GLY A 159 -13.66 20.76 -34.49
N LYS A 160 -13.30 21.51 -35.54
CA LYS A 160 -13.08 22.97 -35.59
C LYS A 160 -12.51 23.64 -34.33
N GLU A 161 -11.22 23.93 -34.43
CA GLU A 161 -10.53 25.13 -33.93
C GLU A 161 -11.40 26.12 -33.14
N LYS A 162 -11.12 26.25 -31.85
CA LYS A 162 -10.88 27.56 -31.24
C LYS A 162 -9.71 27.43 -30.27
N GLU A 163 -8.58 27.99 -30.69
CA GLU A 163 -7.49 28.37 -29.80
C GLU A 163 -8.00 29.33 -28.74
N ASN A 164 -7.66 29.02 -27.48
CA ASN A 164 -7.31 29.91 -26.38
C ASN A 164 -7.71 29.22 -25.08
N ASP A 165 -6.74 28.59 -24.42
CA ASP A 165 -6.43 28.91 -23.02
C ASP A 165 -5.26 28.05 -22.54
N GLU A 166 -4.23 28.77 -22.10
CA GLU A 166 -3.05 28.26 -21.43
C GLU A 166 -3.40 27.73 -20.02
N ILE A 167 -2.62 26.73 -19.60
CA ILE A 167 -2.30 26.40 -18.19
C ILE A 167 -3.49 26.00 -17.32
N SER A 168 -3.87 24.72 -17.40
CA SER A 168 -4.30 23.95 -16.22
C SER A 168 -4.12 22.46 -16.48
N GLY A 169 -3.62 21.73 -15.48
CA GLY A 169 -3.33 20.30 -15.57
C GLY A 169 -4.53 19.51 -16.11
N VAL A 170 -4.39 18.98 -17.32
CA VAL A 170 -5.45 18.23 -18.01
C VAL A 170 -5.66 16.92 -17.25
N SER A 171 -6.71 16.87 -16.44
CA SER A 171 -7.23 15.62 -15.90
C SER A 171 -7.71 14.77 -17.08
N LEU A 172 -6.89 13.79 -17.48
CA LEU A 172 -7.21 12.82 -18.51
C LEU A 172 -8.46 12.04 -18.06
N LYS A 173 -9.59 12.21 -18.76
CA LYS A 173 -10.74 11.33 -18.54
C LYS A 173 -10.32 9.88 -18.87
N PRO A 174 -10.50 8.92 -17.96
CA PRO A 174 -10.21 7.52 -18.24
C PRO A 174 -11.00 7.04 -19.45
N HIS A 175 -10.33 6.33 -20.37
CA HIS A 175 -11.03 5.63 -21.45
C HIS A 175 -11.78 4.41 -20.90
N ASP A 176 -12.96 4.14 -21.44
CA ASP A 176 -13.70 2.92 -21.12
C ASP A 176 -12.91 1.67 -21.57
N GLU A 177 -13.01 0.58 -20.81
CA GLU A 177 -12.27 -0.66 -21.02
C GLU A 177 -12.54 -1.27 -22.40
N ALA A 178 -13.77 -1.13 -22.92
CA ALA A 178 -14.12 -1.59 -24.26
C ALA A 178 -13.34 -0.82 -25.34
N THR A 179 -13.11 0.48 -25.15
CA THR A 179 -12.32 1.33 -26.06
C THR A 179 -10.85 0.92 -26.03
N ILE A 180 -10.31 0.70 -24.82
CA ILE A 180 -8.93 0.26 -24.62
C ILE A 180 -8.70 -1.10 -25.29
N ARG A 181 -9.60 -2.07 -25.05
CA ARG A 181 -9.52 -3.42 -25.63
C ARG A 181 -9.61 -3.40 -27.15
N LYS A 182 -10.50 -2.59 -27.72
CA LYS A 182 -10.63 -2.45 -29.17
C LYS A 182 -9.37 -1.86 -29.81
N ALA A 183 -8.76 -0.87 -29.17
CA ALA A 183 -7.50 -0.28 -29.62
C ALA A 183 -6.36 -1.29 -29.58
N TYR A 184 -6.25 -2.06 -28.48
CA TYR A 184 -5.30 -3.16 -28.34
C TYR A 184 -5.48 -4.19 -29.46
N TYR A 185 -6.68 -4.75 -29.68
CA TYR A 185 -6.87 -5.76 -30.72
C TYR A 185 -6.52 -5.26 -32.12
N ARG A 186 -6.82 -3.99 -32.44
CA ARG A 186 -6.47 -3.37 -33.72
C ARG A 186 -4.95 -3.31 -33.91
N LEU A 187 -4.21 -2.88 -32.89
CA LEU A 187 -2.76 -2.73 -32.97
C LEU A 187 -2.05 -4.09 -32.86
N ALA A 188 -2.49 -4.96 -31.97
CA ALA A 188 -1.99 -6.32 -31.84
C ALA A 188 -2.14 -7.11 -33.15
N ALA A 189 -3.28 -6.99 -33.85
CA ALA A 189 -3.46 -7.62 -35.16
C ALA A 189 -2.56 -7.01 -36.25
N LYS A 190 -2.32 -5.69 -36.20
CA LYS A 190 -1.46 -4.98 -37.16
C LYS A 190 0.01 -5.34 -36.99
N TYR A 191 0.49 -5.44 -35.75
CA TYR A 191 1.90 -5.69 -35.43
C TYR A 191 2.23 -7.16 -35.15
N HIS A 192 1.25 -8.07 -35.25
CA HIS A 192 1.46 -9.49 -34.99
C HIS A 192 2.53 -10.08 -35.93
N PRO A 193 3.58 -10.75 -35.40
CA PRO A 193 4.68 -11.27 -36.22
C PRO A 193 4.21 -12.28 -37.27
N ASP A 194 3.27 -13.17 -36.93
CA ASP A 194 2.81 -14.22 -37.86
C ASP A 194 1.68 -13.84 -38.83
N LYS A 195 0.88 -12.82 -38.52
CA LYS A 195 -0.41 -12.55 -39.22
C LYS A 195 -0.35 -11.37 -40.20
N ASN A 196 0.80 -10.72 -40.35
CA ASN A 196 0.91 -9.56 -41.22
C ASN A 196 1.12 -9.96 -42.70
N PRO A 197 0.21 -9.61 -43.62
CA PRO A 197 0.34 -9.93 -45.04
C PRO A 197 1.54 -9.25 -45.72
N ASP A 198 1.95 -8.07 -45.26
CA ASP A 198 3.09 -7.32 -45.83
C ASP A 198 4.46 -7.89 -45.44
N GLY A 199 4.54 -8.67 -44.35
CA GLY A 199 5.78 -9.33 -43.90
C GLY A 199 6.16 -10.58 -44.69
N ARG A 200 5.20 -11.19 -45.42
CA ARG A 200 5.43 -12.38 -46.25
C ARG A 200 5.63 -12.05 -47.72
N GLY A 201 5.22 -10.86 -48.15
CA GLY A 201 4.99 -10.54 -49.55
C GLY A 201 5.98 -9.54 -50.13
N LYS A 202 7.30 -9.73 -49.94
CA LYS A 202 8.37 -9.38 -50.90
C LYS A 202 9.78 -9.39 -50.24
N VAL A 203 10.70 -10.01 -50.98
CA VAL A 203 12.16 -9.82 -50.99
C VAL A 203 13.02 -10.72 -50.08
N SER A 204 14.07 -11.22 -50.71
CA SER A 204 15.25 -11.97 -50.28
C SER A 204 15.89 -11.53 -48.96
N LEU A 205 16.71 -12.42 -48.37
CA LEU A 205 17.53 -12.23 -47.17
C LEU A 205 18.38 -10.94 -47.19
N ASP A 206 17.77 -9.81 -46.88
CA ASP A 206 18.45 -8.53 -46.68
C ASP A 206 18.31 -8.08 -45.21
N LEU A 207 19.37 -7.46 -44.68
CA LEU A 207 19.46 -6.89 -43.33
C LEU A 207 18.26 -5.98 -42.97
N LEU A 208 17.62 -5.39 -43.99
CA LEU A 208 16.42 -4.55 -43.88
C LEU A 208 15.19 -5.32 -43.38
N LEU A 209 15.04 -6.60 -43.72
CA LEU A 209 13.92 -7.44 -43.26
C LEU A 209 14.06 -7.76 -41.77
N ILE A 210 15.27 -8.05 -41.30
CA ILE A 210 15.57 -8.31 -39.89
C ILE A 210 15.26 -7.07 -39.04
N LEU A 211 15.67 -5.89 -39.49
CA LEU A 211 15.38 -4.62 -38.82
C LEU A 211 13.88 -4.29 -38.81
N CYS A 212 13.17 -4.58 -39.91
CA CYS A 212 11.72 -4.40 -39.98
C CYS A 212 11.00 -5.36 -39.03
N MET A 213 11.34 -6.65 -39.04
CA MET A 213 10.77 -7.64 -38.12
C MET A 213 11.02 -7.29 -36.65
N GLN A 214 12.23 -6.83 -36.32
CA GLN A 214 12.55 -6.35 -34.98
C GLN A 214 11.66 -5.17 -34.58
N HIS A 215 11.52 -4.16 -35.45
CA HIS A 215 10.64 -3.03 -35.19
C HIS A 215 9.17 -3.47 -34.99
N TYR A 216 8.65 -4.39 -35.81
CA TYR A 216 7.29 -4.91 -35.64
C TYR A 216 7.11 -5.67 -34.32
N PHE A 217 8.11 -6.47 -33.94
CA PHE A 217 8.14 -7.18 -32.67
C PHE A 217 8.18 -6.21 -31.48
N ASP A 218 9.07 -5.22 -31.51
CA ASP A 218 9.19 -4.20 -30.46
C ASP A 218 7.88 -3.41 -30.29
N GLN A 219 7.21 -3.07 -31.40
CA GLN A 219 5.91 -2.39 -31.37
C GLN A 219 4.81 -3.29 -30.80
N PHE A 220 4.81 -4.59 -31.14
CA PHE A 220 3.86 -5.54 -30.58
C PHE A 220 4.07 -5.73 -29.07
N GLU A 221 5.32 -5.88 -28.62
CA GLU A 221 5.65 -5.95 -27.20
C GLU A 221 5.25 -4.67 -26.46
N ALA A 222 5.55 -3.50 -27.01
CA ALA A 222 5.18 -2.22 -26.40
C ALA A 222 3.65 -2.07 -26.26
N VAL A 223 2.88 -2.47 -27.29
CA VAL A 223 1.41 -2.47 -27.24
C VAL A 223 0.89 -3.46 -26.20
N ASN A 224 1.50 -4.63 -26.08
CA ASN A 224 1.11 -5.63 -25.08
C ASN A 224 1.42 -5.17 -23.65
N GLN A 225 2.62 -4.64 -23.43
CA GLN A 225 3.03 -4.09 -22.13
C GLN A 225 2.15 -2.91 -21.70
N ALA A 226 1.79 -2.02 -22.62
CA ALA A 226 0.90 -0.90 -22.33
C ALA A 226 -0.52 -1.38 -21.96
N TYR A 227 -1.04 -2.39 -22.66
CA TYR A 227 -2.35 -2.96 -22.34
C TYR A 227 -2.35 -3.71 -21.00
N GLU A 228 -1.33 -4.53 -20.74
CA GLU A 228 -1.16 -5.24 -19.47
C GLU A 228 -0.99 -4.27 -18.29
N PHE A 229 -0.23 -3.19 -18.48
CA PHE A 229 -0.12 -2.13 -17.49
C PHE A 229 -1.49 -1.52 -17.16
N LEU A 230 -2.28 -1.12 -18.15
CA LEU A 230 -3.62 -0.54 -17.93
C LEU A 230 -4.59 -1.54 -17.28
N CYS A 231 -4.41 -2.84 -17.51
CA CYS A 231 -5.18 -3.90 -16.88
C CYS A 231 -4.69 -4.22 -15.45
N SER A 232 -3.50 -3.78 -15.06
CA SER A 232 -2.94 -4.06 -13.73
C SER A 232 -3.53 -3.18 -12.63
N ARG A 233 -3.55 -3.69 -11.38
CA ARG A 233 -3.92 -2.89 -10.20
C ARG A 233 -2.99 -1.71 -9.99
N SER A 234 -1.69 -1.90 -10.23
CA SER A 234 -0.64 -0.90 -9.97
C SER A 234 -0.76 0.34 -10.84
N ALA A 235 -1.31 0.24 -12.06
CA ALA A 235 -1.55 1.43 -12.88
C ALA A 235 -2.48 2.45 -12.22
N TRP A 236 -3.37 2.01 -11.33
CA TRP A 236 -4.40 2.85 -10.72
C TRP A 236 -4.18 3.10 -9.23
N SER A 237 -3.29 2.32 -8.58
CA SER A 237 -2.94 2.44 -7.15
C SER A 237 -1.50 2.86 -6.89
N ALA A 238 -0.68 3.04 -7.94
CA ALA A 238 0.65 3.62 -7.82
C ALA A 238 0.54 5.12 -7.52
N SER A 239 0.54 5.47 -6.23
CA SER A 239 0.99 6.77 -5.77
C SER A 239 2.43 7.02 -6.23
N ASP A 240 2.77 8.29 -6.53
CA ASP A 240 4.14 8.75 -6.81
C ASP A 240 5.00 8.69 -5.52
N GLY A 241 5.24 7.47 -5.05
CA GLY A 241 6.00 7.18 -3.84
C GLY A 241 5.17 6.58 -2.69
N PRO A 242 5.74 6.57 -1.47
CA PRO A 242 5.14 5.92 -0.31
C PRO A 242 3.80 6.55 0.09
N ASN A 243 2.80 5.73 0.39
CA ASN A 243 1.49 6.18 0.85
C ASN A 243 1.46 6.32 2.39
N PRO A 244 1.28 7.54 2.94
CA PRO A 244 1.24 7.76 4.38
C PRO A 244 0.13 6.98 5.10
N ASN A 245 -1.03 6.75 4.46
CA ASN A 245 -2.11 5.96 5.07
C ASN A 245 -1.67 4.51 5.28
N ASN A 246 -1.04 3.90 4.28
CA ASN A 246 -0.51 2.54 4.35
C ASN A 246 0.51 2.42 5.49
N ILE A 247 1.43 3.39 5.58
CA ILE A 247 2.44 3.40 6.64
C ILE A 247 1.80 3.52 8.03
N VAL A 248 0.78 4.37 8.22
CA VAL A 248 0.06 4.43 9.51
C VAL A 248 -0.59 3.10 9.86
N LEU A 249 -1.24 2.43 8.90
CA LEU A 249 -1.85 1.12 9.14
C LEU A 249 -0.82 0.07 9.54
N ILE A 250 0.33 0.06 8.87
CA ILE A 250 1.47 -0.80 9.17
C ILE A 250 2.00 -0.55 10.59
N LEU A 251 2.15 0.72 11.00
CA LEU A 251 2.64 1.08 12.34
C LEU A 251 1.64 0.70 13.44
N LYS A 252 0.35 0.94 13.20
CA LYS A 252 -0.73 0.60 14.13
C LYS A 252 -0.89 -0.91 14.29
N ALA A 253 -0.85 -1.67 13.21
CA ALA A 253 -0.94 -3.12 13.26
C ALA A 253 0.22 -3.73 14.08
N GLN A 254 1.44 -3.20 13.92
CA GLN A 254 2.57 -3.59 14.76
C GLN A 254 2.36 -3.21 16.23
N SER A 255 1.77 -2.05 16.52
CA SER A 255 1.48 -1.63 17.90
C SER A 255 0.50 -2.60 18.58
N ILE A 256 -0.56 -3.00 17.87
CA ILE A 256 -1.53 -4.01 18.32
C ILE A 256 -0.84 -5.34 18.62
N LEU A 257 0.07 -5.78 17.73
CA LEU A 257 0.83 -7.01 17.91
C LEU A 257 1.68 -6.97 19.19
N PHE A 258 2.47 -5.91 19.38
CA PHE A 258 3.33 -5.78 20.55
C PHE A 258 2.57 -5.56 21.85
N GLU A 259 1.37 -4.95 21.80
CA GLU A 259 0.50 -4.78 22.95
C GLU A 259 -0.17 -6.08 23.39
N ARG A 260 -0.73 -6.84 22.46
CA ARG A 260 -1.59 -7.99 22.78
C ARG A 260 -0.85 -9.32 22.85
N TYR A 261 0.23 -9.46 22.06
CA TYR A 261 0.99 -10.71 21.93
C TYR A 261 2.41 -10.54 22.47
N THR A 262 2.56 -9.78 23.56
CA THR A 262 3.86 -9.51 24.21
C THR A 262 4.59 -10.81 24.56
N GLU A 263 3.92 -11.82 25.10
CA GLU A 263 4.56 -13.08 25.51
C GLU A 263 5.21 -13.82 24.33
N GLU A 264 4.57 -13.80 23.15
CA GLU A 264 5.09 -14.43 21.94
C GLU A 264 6.21 -13.60 21.29
N LEU A 265 6.14 -12.27 21.40
CA LEU A 265 7.09 -11.35 20.77
C LEU A 265 8.29 -10.99 21.65
N HIS A 266 8.18 -11.12 22.97
CA HIS A 266 9.22 -10.77 23.96
C HIS A 266 10.60 -11.38 23.66
N PRO A 267 10.71 -12.66 23.21
CA PRO A 267 12.01 -13.27 22.92
C PRO A 267 12.77 -12.62 21.73
N TYR A 268 12.07 -11.89 20.86
CA TYR A 268 12.63 -11.40 19.61
C TYR A 268 13.06 -9.93 19.71
N LYS A 269 14.15 -9.61 19.00
CA LYS A 269 14.54 -8.24 18.72
C LYS A 269 13.63 -7.64 17.66
N TYR A 270 13.14 -6.43 17.90
CA TYR A 270 12.36 -5.71 16.91
C TYR A 270 13.26 -5.22 15.76
N ALA A 271 13.17 -5.90 14.61
CA ALA A 271 13.98 -5.60 13.42
C ALA A 271 13.60 -4.27 12.73
N GLY A 272 12.45 -3.69 13.07
CA GLY A 272 11.95 -2.46 12.45
C GLY A 272 12.59 -1.16 12.96
N TYR A 273 13.51 -1.20 13.94
CA TYR A 273 14.08 0.02 14.54
C TYR A 273 14.76 0.98 13.54
N PRO A 274 15.62 0.54 12.61
CA PRO A 274 16.24 1.45 11.65
C PRO A 274 15.21 2.26 10.86
N GLN A 275 14.15 1.57 10.40
CA GLN A 275 13.07 2.19 9.63
C GLN A 275 12.18 3.07 10.50
N LEU A 276 11.87 2.64 11.74
CA LEU A 276 11.09 3.41 12.70
C LEU A 276 11.75 4.73 13.07
N ILE A 277 13.04 4.69 13.40
CA ILE A 277 13.82 5.87 13.78
C ILE A 277 13.93 6.83 12.60
N LYS A 278 14.15 6.29 11.40
CA LYS A 278 14.15 7.09 10.16
C LYS A 278 12.81 7.79 9.95
N THR A 279 11.69 7.08 10.09
CA THR A 279 10.34 7.67 9.98
C THR A 279 10.11 8.76 11.04
N ILE A 280 10.47 8.51 12.31
CA ILE A 280 10.37 9.51 13.38
C ILE A 280 11.15 10.78 13.04
N ARG A 281 12.40 10.65 12.59
CA ARG A 281 13.25 11.81 12.23
C ARG A 281 12.69 12.58 11.04
N ILE A 282 12.31 11.89 9.96
CA ILE A 282 11.74 12.53 8.76
C ILE A 282 10.51 13.35 9.13
N GLU A 283 9.57 12.77 9.88
CA GLU A 283 8.36 13.46 10.29
C GLU A 283 8.64 14.60 11.28
N THR A 284 9.59 14.43 12.20
CA THR A 284 9.97 15.48 13.16
C THR A 284 10.57 16.70 12.47
N THR A 285 11.36 16.50 11.42
CA THR A 285 12.00 17.58 10.65
C THR A 285 11.07 18.22 9.63
N ASP A 286 9.88 17.66 9.39
CA ASP A 286 8.94 18.21 8.41
C ASP A 286 8.29 19.50 8.94
N GLU A 287 8.47 20.60 8.22
CA GLU A 287 7.88 21.90 8.54
C GLU A 287 6.35 21.86 8.59
N ARG A 288 5.73 20.95 7.83
CA ARG A 288 4.27 20.77 7.74
C ARG A 288 3.73 19.73 8.72
N LEU A 289 4.53 19.19 9.64
CA LEU A 289 4.15 18.14 10.60
C LEU A 289 2.77 18.34 11.22
N PHE A 290 2.47 19.55 11.73
CA PHE A 290 1.22 19.83 12.43
C PHE A 290 0.03 20.17 11.51
N CYS A 291 0.26 20.27 10.20
CA CYS A 291 -0.78 20.53 9.19
C CYS A 291 -1.18 19.26 8.43
N LYS A 292 -0.51 18.12 8.68
CA LYS A 292 -0.82 16.85 8.02
C LYS A 292 -2.10 16.24 8.59
N GLU A 293 -2.95 15.73 7.70
CA GLU A 293 -4.15 14.98 8.10
C GLU A 293 -3.81 13.63 8.72
N ILE A 294 -2.68 13.03 8.32
CA ILE A 294 -2.28 11.68 8.69
C ILE A 294 -1.20 11.74 9.78
N PRO A 295 -1.47 11.28 11.02
CA PRO A 295 -0.60 11.48 12.17
C PRO A 295 0.52 10.42 12.27
N LEU A 296 1.40 10.36 11.26
CA LEU A 296 2.48 9.36 11.18
C LEU A 296 3.39 9.33 12.41
N LEU A 297 3.80 10.51 12.90
CA LEU A 297 4.69 10.62 14.06
C LEU A 297 4.04 10.07 15.35
N ALA A 298 2.73 10.25 15.51
CA ALA A 298 2.01 9.71 16.67
C ALA A 298 2.00 8.17 16.64
N ALA A 299 1.67 7.56 15.48
CA ALA A 299 1.68 6.11 15.31
C ALA A 299 3.10 5.52 15.47
N ALA A 300 4.13 6.22 14.97
CA ALA A 300 5.52 5.77 15.10
C ALA A 300 5.99 5.79 16.57
N THR A 301 5.68 6.85 17.31
CA THR A 301 6.04 6.94 18.73
C THR A 301 5.24 5.99 19.61
N GLU A 302 3.99 5.70 19.24
CA GLU A 302 3.19 4.64 19.87
C GLU A 302 3.83 3.26 19.69
N LEU A 303 4.22 2.92 18.46
CA LEU A 303 4.91 1.66 18.17
C LEU A 303 6.22 1.55 18.96
N ALA A 304 7.02 2.62 19.01
CA ALA A 304 8.23 2.66 19.82
C ALA A 304 7.96 2.36 21.30
N TYR A 305 6.85 2.86 21.84
CA TYR A 305 6.47 2.56 23.21
C TYR A 305 6.14 1.07 23.41
N HIS A 306 5.31 0.49 22.55
CA HIS A 306 4.89 -0.90 22.69
C HIS A 306 6.07 -1.88 22.51
N THR A 307 6.99 -1.61 21.59
CA THR A 307 8.19 -2.43 21.42
C THR A 307 9.13 -2.35 22.63
N LEU A 308 9.30 -1.17 23.23
CA LEU A 308 10.09 -0.97 24.45
C LEU A 308 9.47 -1.67 25.66
N GLN A 309 8.15 -1.55 25.81
CA GLN A 309 7.40 -2.15 26.90
C GLN A 309 7.42 -3.69 26.79
N CYS A 310 7.53 -4.23 25.58
CA CYS A 310 7.53 -5.65 25.30
C CYS A 310 8.76 -6.37 25.90
N SER A 311 9.99 -5.87 25.71
CA SER A 311 11.17 -6.58 26.23
C SER A 311 12.37 -5.68 26.55
N ALA A 312 13.21 -6.14 27.49
CA ALA A 312 14.47 -5.48 27.83
C ALA A 312 15.45 -5.44 26.64
N ILE A 313 15.40 -6.47 25.79
CA ILE A 313 16.24 -6.57 24.60
C ILE A 313 15.88 -5.44 23.62
N ASN A 314 14.59 -5.15 23.46
CA ASN A 314 14.10 -4.07 22.62
C ASN A 314 14.48 -2.68 23.16
N ALA A 315 14.47 -2.47 24.47
CA ALA A 315 14.92 -1.21 25.06
C ALA A 315 16.42 -0.95 24.82
N GLU A 316 17.26 -1.98 24.97
CA GLU A 316 18.69 -1.89 24.70
C GLU A 316 18.97 -1.67 23.20
N GLU A 317 18.21 -2.33 22.32
CA GLU A 317 18.37 -2.17 20.86
C GLU A 317 17.99 -0.75 20.39
N LEU A 318 16.85 -0.21 20.85
CA LEU A 318 16.47 1.17 20.53
C LEU A 318 17.54 2.17 20.99
N ARG A 319 18.13 1.96 22.18
CA ARG A 319 19.21 2.80 22.70
C ARG A 319 20.44 2.75 21.79
N ARG A 320 20.86 1.56 21.35
CA ARG A 320 22.02 1.37 20.46
C ARG A 320 21.84 2.05 19.12
N GLU A 321 20.63 1.98 18.57
CA GLU A 321 20.24 2.61 17.29
C GLU A 321 20.05 4.14 17.39
N ARG A 322 20.33 4.77 18.54
CA ARG A 322 20.08 6.19 18.83
C ARG A 322 18.60 6.59 18.69
N GLY A 323 17.71 5.65 18.99
CA GLY A 323 16.27 5.87 18.95
C GLY A 323 15.78 6.72 20.12
N LEU A 324 16.45 6.71 21.28
CA LEU A 324 16.15 7.62 22.40
C LEU A 324 16.40 9.09 22.00
N ASP A 325 17.48 9.36 21.26
CA ASP A 325 17.77 10.70 20.75
C ASP A 325 16.67 11.18 19.78
N ALA A 326 16.25 10.32 18.84
CA ALA A 326 15.16 10.62 17.90
C ALA A 326 13.81 10.87 18.61
N LEU A 327 13.52 10.11 19.68
CA LEU A 327 12.33 10.34 20.51
C LEU A 327 12.40 11.68 21.24
N LEU A 328 13.57 12.12 21.71
CA LEU A 328 13.72 13.42 22.32
C LEU A 328 13.56 14.55 21.30
N GLU A 329 14.14 14.44 20.11
CA GLU A 329 13.95 15.41 19.03
C GLU A 329 12.45 15.62 18.73
N ALA A 330 11.71 14.52 18.57
CA ALA A 330 10.27 14.52 18.35
C ALA A 330 9.51 15.14 19.53
N PHE A 331 9.92 14.76 20.76
CA PHE A 331 9.34 15.27 22.00
C PHE A 331 9.51 16.77 22.11
N SER A 332 10.74 17.28 22.08
CA SER A 332 11.07 18.72 22.18
C SER A 332 10.30 19.54 21.13
N ARG A 333 10.21 19.04 19.89
CA ARG A 333 9.46 19.70 18.82
C ARG A 333 7.97 19.82 19.17
N CYS A 334 7.36 18.74 19.65
CA CYS A 334 5.95 18.73 20.06
C CYS A 334 5.69 19.57 21.31
N VAL A 335 6.58 19.54 22.31
CA VAL A 335 6.49 20.37 23.53
C VAL A 335 6.47 21.86 23.20
N SER A 336 7.21 22.28 22.16
CA SER A 336 7.29 23.69 21.76
C SER A 336 5.96 24.29 21.31
N VAL A 337 5.02 23.46 20.83
CA VAL A 337 3.72 23.89 20.27
C VAL A 337 2.53 23.62 21.20
N ILE A 338 2.74 22.94 22.33
CA ILE A 338 1.67 22.69 23.31
C ILE A 338 1.34 24.00 24.07
N GLY A 339 0.05 24.31 24.14
CA GLY A 339 -0.52 25.39 24.95
C GLY A 339 -1.80 24.96 25.67
N ASP A 340 -2.44 25.90 26.38
CA ASP A 340 -3.64 25.62 27.18
C ASP A 340 -4.88 25.26 26.34
N SER A 341 -4.90 25.66 25.06
CA SER A 341 -5.98 25.38 24.12
C SER A 341 -5.79 24.08 23.32
N THR A 342 -4.64 23.43 23.43
CA THR A 342 -4.31 22.19 22.69
C THR A 342 -5.19 21.03 23.15
N LYS A 343 -5.75 20.26 22.23
CA LYS A 343 -6.62 19.11 22.52
C LYS A 343 -5.83 17.80 22.69
N PRO A 344 -6.34 16.83 23.49
CA PRO A 344 -5.69 15.53 23.65
C PRO A 344 -5.55 14.70 22.36
N SER A 345 -6.39 14.97 21.37
CA SER A 345 -6.38 14.28 20.07
C SER A 345 -5.34 14.83 19.10
N GLU A 346 -4.70 15.95 19.41
CA GLU A 346 -3.70 16.55 18.53
C GLU A 346 -2.38 15.77 18.57
N VAL A 347 -1.72 15.70 17.41
CA VAL A 347 -0.47 14.94 17.21
C VAL A 347 0.58 15.29 18.26
N ALA A 348 0.75 16.58 18.57
CA ALA A 348 1.73 17.03 19.55
C ALA A 348 1.51 16.40 20.93
N VAL A 349 0.26 16.31 21.39
CA VAL A 349 -0.06 15.73 22.70
C VAL A 349 0.12 14.22 22.69
N GLN A 350 -0.31 13.54 21.61
CA GLN A 350 -0.13 12.09 21.44
C GLN A 350 1.35 11.70 21.44
N VAL A 351 2.17 12.42 20.66
CA VAL A 351 3.62 12.21 20.60
C VAL A 351 4.27 12.46 21.96
N CYS A 352 3.91 13.55 22.65
CA CYS A 352 4.42 13.81 24.00
C CYS A 352 4.03 12.70 24.99
N HIS A 353 2.80 12.20 24.91
CA HIS A 353 2.36 11.11 25.77
C HIS A 353 3.15 9.82 25.52
N ASN A 354 3.29 9.42 24.25
CA ASN A 354 4.01 8.21 23.87
C ASN A 354 5.51 8.32 24.20
N ALA A 355 6.16 9.45 23.90
CA ALA A 355 7.58 9.67 24.21
C ALA A 355 7.86 9.57 25.72
N VAL A 356 7.02 10.16 26.58
CA VAL A 356 7.20 10.03 28.02
C VAL A 356 7.01 8.60 28.51
N ARG A 357 6.05 7.85 27.93
CA ARG A 357 5.93 6.42 28.24
C ARG A 357 7.17 5.65 27.81
N CYS A 358 7.75 5.94 26.64
CA CYS A 358 9.03 5.37 26.22
C CYS A 358 10.14 5.65 27.24
N PHE A 359 10.32 6.92 27.65
CA PHE A 359 11.35 7.29 28.62
C PHE A 359 11.14 6.63 29.98
N ALA A 360 9.89 6.52 30.45
CA ALA A 360 9.57 5.84 31.70
C ALA A 360 9.87 4.33 31.65
N VAL A 361 9.66 3.69 30.50
CA VAL A 361 10.06 2.28 30.30
C VAL A 361 11.57 2.15 30.22
N ALA A 362 12.23 3.00 29.43
CA ALA A 362 13.68 3.01 29.27
C ALA A 362 14.40 3.24 30.60
N ALA A 363 13.88 4.10 31.46
CA ALA A 363 14.44 4.40 32.78
C ALA A 363 14.53 3.18 33.71
N ARG A 364 13.83 2.07 33.43
CA ARG A 364 13.96 0.81 34.17
C ARG A 364 15.34 0.16 33.97
N PHE A 365 16.04 0.48 32.88
CA PHE A 365 17.31 -0.14 32.49
C PHE A 365 18.49 0.82 32.72
N GLN A 366 19.56 0.34 33.36
CA GLN A 366 20.72 1.19 33.73
C GLN A 366 21.37 1.88 32.52
N ALA A 367 21.69 1.14 31.46
CA ALA A 367 22.33 1.70 30.28
C ALA A 367 21.48 2.79 29.59
N CYS A 368 20.15 2.69 29.68
CA CYS A 368 19.25 3.74 29.20
C CYS A 368 19.26 4.96 30.12
N ARG A 369 19.29 4.78 31.46
CA ARG A 369 19.43 5.89 32.40
C ARG A 369 20.71 6.70 32.16
N ASP A 370 21.84 6.01 31.97
CA ASP A 370 23.12 6.66 31.72
C ASP A 370 23.05 7.55 30.48
N LYS A 371 22.45 7.03 29.39
CA LYS A 371 22.20 7.80 28.16
C LYS A 371 21.25 8.99 28.39
N MET A 372 20.18 8.80 29.18
CA MET A 372 19.20 9.86 29.46
C MET A 372 19.80 11.01 30.28
N VAL A 373 20.80 10.76 31.12
CA VAL A 373 21.52 11.82 31.85
C VAL A 373 22.28 12.75 30.90
N GLU A 374 22.79 12.23 29.78
CA GLU A 374 23.47 13.03 28.75
C GLU A 374 22.51 13.91 27.93
N MET A 375 21.21 13.62 27.97
CA MET A 375 20.19 14.27 27.15
C MET A 375 19.66 15.55 27.82
N THR A 376 20.42 16.64 27.73
CA THR A 376 20.18 17.91 28.44
C THR A 376 18.79 18.54 28.21
N GLY A 377 18.15 18.30 27.05
CA GLY A 377 16.81 18.80 26.73
C GLY A 377 15.66 18.04 27.44
N LEU A 378 15.91 16.83 27.92
CA LEU A 378 14.85 15.94 28.42
C LEU A 378 14.16 16.50 29.67
N VAL A 379 14.92 16.87 30.70
CA VAL A 379 14.35 17.35 31.98
C VAL A 379 13.58 18.67 31.82
N PRO A 380 14.11 19.71 31.12
CA PRO A 380 13.34 20.93 30.85
C PRO A 380 12.02 20.68 30.14
N ASP A 381 12.01 19.81 29.12
CA ASP A 381 10.81 19.53 28.34
C ASP A 381 9.78 18.72 29.14
N LEU A 382 10.22 17.76 29.96
CA LEU A 382 9.35 17.05 30.91
C LEU A 382 8.68 18.04 31.88
N CYS A 383 9.46 18.93 32.49
CA CYS A 383 8.95 19.96 33.39
C CYS A 383 7.93 20.88 32.70
N ARG A 384 8.15 21.24 31.43
CA ARG A 384 7.23 22.07 30.65
C ARG A 384 5.91 21.34 30.37
N VAL A 385 5.96 20.08 29.94
CA VAL A 385 4.76 19.26 29.68
C VAL A 385 3.93 19.03 30.94
N LEU A 386 4.58 18.86 32.09
CA LEU A 386 3.90 18.69 33.39
C LEU A 386 3.08 19.92 33.82
N ARG A 387 3.29 21.10 33.23
CA ARG A 387 2.50 22.30 33.55
C ARG A 387 1.11 22.26 32.91
N PHE A 388 0.97 21.64 31.75
CA PHE A 388 -0.30 21.63 31.01
C PHE A 388 -1.26 20.56 31.52
N LYS A 389 -2.54 20.92 31.69
CA LYS A 389 -3.60 20.00 32.14
C LYS A 389 -3.90 18.91 31.11
N VAL A 390 -3.76 19.23 29.81
CA VAL A 390 -3.98 18.29 28.70
C VAL A 390 -3.05 17.07 28.79
N CYS A 391 -1.88 17.24 29.41
CA CYS A 391 -0.88 16.20 29.62
C CYS A 391 -1.06 15.46 30.96
N SER A 392 -2.24 15.48 31.59
CA SER A 392 -2.50 14.81 32.88
C SER A 392 -2.13 13.32 32.89
N LYS A 393 -2.38 12.58 31.79
CA LYS A 393 -1.95 11.18 31.65
C LYS A 393 -0.42 11.02 31.64
N VAL A 394 0.31 12.03 31.18
CA VAL A 394 1.78 12.08 31.23
C VAL A 394 2.28 12.20 32.67
N LYS A 395 1.58 12.96 33.51
CA LYS A 395 1.90 13.14 34.94
C LYS A 395 1.88 11.81 35.68
N ILE A 396 0.83 11.00 35.46
CA ILE A 396 0.69 9.68 36.10
C ILE A 396 1.87 8.77 35.75
N THR A 397 2.30 8.76 34.48
CA THR A 397 3.41 7.92 34.04
C THR A 397 4.75 8.31 34.69
N ILE A 398 5.01 9.61 34.86
CA ILE A 398 6.28 10.09 35.44
C ILE A 398 6.31 9.86 36.96
N PHE A 399 5.24 10.25 37.68
CA PHE A 399 5.22 10.22 39.15
C PHE A 399 5.21 8.81 39.77
N PHE A 400 4.85 7.76 39.00
CA PHE A 400 4.79 6.38 39.51
C PHE A 400 5.97 5.48 39.05
N ARG A 401 6.87 5.96 38.18
CA ARG A 401 7.94 5.14 37.60
C ARG A 401 9.34 5.76 37.58
N PHE A 402 9.48 7.04 37.93
CA PHE A 402 10.78 7.70 38.12
C PHE A 402 11.13 7.84 39.60
#